data_AF-A0A137SYG7-F1
#
_entry.id   AF-A0A137SYG7-F1
#
_cell.length_a   1.000
_cell.length_b   1.000
_cell.length_c   1.000
_cell.angle_alpha   90.00
_cell.angle_beta   90.00
_cell.angle_gamma   90.00
#
_symmetry.space_group_name_H-M   'P 1'
#
loop_
_entity.id
_entity.type
_entity.pdbx_description
1 polymer ?
#
loop_
_entity_poly.entity_id
_entity_poly.type
_entity_poly.pdbx_seq_one_letter_code
_entity_poly.pdbx_strand_id
1 'polypeptide(L)'
;MRNFKFLALAAIAITLFASCMGENYAAPQGSESPYGNNALTESNVLTVAQLKEKFASAFATNKAFKEITEDIQVKGVVTSSDKEGNIYQEVVLQDATGAISVLVAQSNTYGYLPLGAEVLVSLKGLCVGNYKFQPQIGALGSGSLGKINKFVWNEHFKILSNNNKVEPKVFDGSWNLDADAGKLGVIKNVSLKSGYDFNAKVNVTTYANANGGAGSVSWSLNEQDSKTLVMYNSNFAKFASLPVPVGKKVNITGIFKRYNNLWEIIIRSIDDVEEVKAPLDPLAGLKGTGKGTAADPMDVTRALALINSGNAGTTEWYVKGKISTLAANGFNAKYHNYTYSISQDGTTNNELEVFRGKYLKGADFTSADQLSLGKTVVVAGKLKNYNGTLEFNAGSKLISIN
;
A
#
# COMPACT_ATOMS: atom_id res chain seq x y z
N MET A 1 -60.36 -7.65 44.76
CA MET A 1 -59.15 -7.19 45.50
C MET A 1 -58.00 -8.20 45.36
N ARG A 2 -57.37 -8.27 44.19
CA ARG A 2 -56.10 -8.97 43.90
C ARG A 2 -55.63 -8.29 42.63
N ASN A 3 -54.69 -7.35 42.75
CA ASN A 3 -53.90 -6.71 41.66
C ASN A 3 -53.22 -5.41 42.14
N PHE A 4 -53.48 -4.93 43.36
CA PHE A 4 -52.80 -3.76 43.93
C PHE A 4 -51.55 -4.07 44.78
N LYS A 5 -51.20 -5.34 45.01
CA LYS A 5 -50.02 -5.72 45.80
C LYS A 5 -48.73 -5.91 45.00
N PHE A 6 -48.81 -6.01 43.67
CA PHE A 6 -47.62 -6.18 42.81
C PHE A 6 -46.99 -4.87 42.36
N LEU A 7 -47.74 -3.75 42.34
CA LEU A 7 -47.16 -2.43 42.02
C LEU A 7 -46.35 -1.81 43.17
N ALA A 8 -46.70 -2.09 44.42
CA ALA A 8 -45.95 -1.59 45.58
C ALA A 8 -44.61 -2.32 45.77
N LEU A 9 -44.51 -3.59 45.38
CA LEU A 9 -43.27 -4.36 45.46
C LEU A 9 -42.30 -4.06 44.30
N ALA A 10 -42.82 -3.67 43.14
CA ALA A 10 -42.00 -3.22 42.01
C ALA A 10 -41.37 -1.83 42.23
N ALA A 11 -42.04 -0.93 42.96
CA ALA A 11 -41.52 0.40 43.25
C ALA A 11 -40.40 0.41 44.32
N ILE A 12 -40.37 -0.58 45.21
CA ILE A 12 -39.32 -0.72 46.24
C ILE A 12 -38.09 -1.47 45.70
N ALA A 13 -38.27 -2.35 44.70
CA ALA A 13 -37.16 -3.03 44.03
C ALA A 13 -36.36 -2.12 43.06
N ILE A 14 -36.97 -1.03 42.57
CA ILE A 14 -36.30 -0.07 41.67
C ILE A 14 -35.49 0.99 42.44
N THR A 15 -35.78 1.21 43.73
CA THR A 15 -35.06 2.17 44.59
C THR A 15 -33.86 1.56 45.35
N LEU A 16 -33.72 0.23 45.36
CA LEU A 16 -32.59 -0.47 45.99
C LEU A 16 -31.39 -0.71 45.06
N PHE A 17 -31.47 -0.34 43.78
CA PHE A 17 -30.31 -0.29 42.87
C PHE A 17 -29.78 1.13 42.61
N ALA A 18 -30.29 2.12 43.36
CA ALA A 18 -29.90 3.52 43.25
C ALA A 18 -28.98 3.99 44.40
N SER A 19 -28.20 3.08 45.02
CA SER A 19 -27.17 3.46 45.98
C SER A 19 -25.82 2.86 45.60
N CYS A 20 -24.84 3.76 45.42
CA CYS A 20 -23.43 3.52 45.15
C CYS A 20 -23.00 3.21 43.69
N MET A 21 -23.46 4.00 42.72
CA MET A 21 -22.47 4.52 41.76
C MET A 21 -21.80 5.73 42.41
N GLY A 22 -20.80 5.47 43.26
CA GLY A 22 -19.90 6.54 43.70
C GLY A 22 -19.23 7.14 42.45
N GLU A 23 -19.03 8.45 42.46
CA GLU A 23 -18.40 9.25 41.40
C GLU A 23 -16.94 8.86 41.06
N ASN A 24 -16.49 7.68 41.51
CA ASN A 24 -15.13 7.18 41.38
C ASN A 24 -14.92 6.26 40.16
N TYR A 25 -15.87 6.21 39.22
CA TYR A 25 -15.61 5.73 37.85
C TYR A 25 -15.18 6.89 36.93
N ALA A 26 -14.41 7.84 37.46
CA ALA A 26 -13.56 8.62 36.59
C ALA A 26 -12.62 7.63 35.88
N ALA A 27 -12.69 7.56 34.55
CA ALA A 27 -11.60 7.01 33.77
C ALA A 27 -10.30 7.64 34.29
N PRO A 28 -9.20 6.87 34.48
CA PRO A 28 -7.99 7.40 35.06
C PRO A 28 -7.59 8.68 34.32
N GLN A 29 -7.64 9.81 35.02
CA GLN A 29 -7.32 11.16 34.54
C GLN A 29 -5.80 11.36 34.41
N GLY A 30 -5.09 10.32 33.96
CA GLY A 30 -3.66 10.37 33.73
C GLY A 30 -3.39 10.56 32.24
N SER A 31 -2.61 11.58 31.89
CA SER A 31 -1.93 11.66 30.58
C SER A 31 -0.89 10.56 30.38
N GLU A 32 -0.63 9.76 31.41
CA GLU A 32 0.40 8.73 31.43
C GLU A 32 -0.18 7.34 31.12
N SER A 33 0.55 6.58 30.32
CA SER A 33 0.18 5.22 29.95
C SER A 33 0.13 4.30 31.19
N PRO A 34 -0.87 3.42 31.32
CA PRO A 34 -0.88 2.38 32.36
C PRO A 34 0.09 1.22 32.05
N TYR A 35 0.74 1.26 30.89
CA TYR A 35 1.73 0.30 30.43
C TYR A 35 3.13 0.93 30.34
N GLY A 36 4.14 0.14 30.67
CA GLY A 36 5.53 0.58 30.70
C GLY A 36 5.89 1.29 32.00
N ASN A 37 7.09 1.86 32.01
CA ASN A 37 7.68 2.58 33.11
C ASN A 37 7.72 4.08 32.79
N ASN A 38 6.73 4.82 33.28
CA ASN A 38 6.62 6.26 33.04
C ASN A 38 7.77 7.08 33.65
N ALA A 39 8.53 6.51 34.59
CA ALA A 39 9.71 7.15 35.16
C ALA A 39 10.94 7.13 34.24
N LEU A 40 10.93 6.33 33.16
CA LEU A 40 12.01 6.35 32.17
C LEU A 40 12.11 7.73 31.52
N THR A 41 13.34 8.20 31.40
CA THR A 41 13.73 9.43 30.70
C THR A 41 14.83 9.09 29.70
N GLU A 42 14.91 9.86 28.63
CA GLU A 42 15.93 9.67 27.60
C GLU A 42 17.33 9.90 28.19
N SER A 43 18.16 8.87 28.10
CA SER A 43 19.56 8.87 28.51
C SER A 43 20.32 7.89 27.65
N ASN A 44 21.47 8.30 27.10
CA ASN A 44 22.33 7.46 26.25
C ASN A 44 21.55 6.72 25.14
N VAL A 45 20.66 7.43 24.46
CA VAL A 45 19.84 6.87 23.38
C VAL A 45 20.69 6.67 22.14
N LEU A 46 20.87 5.41 21.73
CA LEU A 46 21.50 5.05 20.48
C LEU A 46 20.46 4.99 19.36
N THR A 47 20.88 5.38 18.15
CA THR A 47 20.14 4.98 16.95
C THR A 47 20.22 3.47 16.77
N VAL A 48 19.28 2.89 16.03
CA VAL A 48 19.28 1.46 15.72
C VAL A 48 20.56 1.06 14.99
N ALA A 49 21.06 1.90 14.08
CA ALA A 49 22.34 1.65 13.40
C ALA A 49 23.53 1.65 14.38
N GLN A 50 23.58 2.60 15.32
CA GLN A 50 24.62 2.64 16.35
C GLN A 50 24.57 1.42 17.28
N LEU A 51 23.37 0.95 17.64
CA LEU A 51 23.21 -0.29 18.40
C LEU A 51 23.75 -1.49 17.61
N LYS A 52 23.36 -1.60 16.32
CA LYS A 52 23.82 -2.66 15.42
C LYS A 52 25.34 -2.68 15.28
N GLU A 53 25.96 -1.52 15.16
CA GLU A 53 27.42 -1.35 15.09
C GLU A 53 28.10 -1.74 16.41
N LYS A 54 27.63 -1.20 17.53
CA LYS A 54 28.20 -1.47 18.87
C LYS A 54 28.19 -2.95 19.22
N PHE A 55 27.17 -3.69 18.77
CA PHE A 55 27.02 -5.13 19.03
C PHE A 55 27.14 -5.97 17.76
N ALA A 56 27.91 -5.53 16.76
CA ALA A 56 28.01 -6.18 15.45
C ALA A 56 28.32 -7.69 15.54
N SER A 57 29.18 -8.12 16.47
CA SER A 57 29.52 -9.53 16.67
C SER A 57 28.32 -10.40 17.08
N ALA A 58 27.36 -9.85 17.84
CA ALA A 58 26.13 -10.54 18.24
C ALA A 58 25.15 -10.72 17.06
N PHE A 59 25.29 -9.90 16.00
CA PHE A 59 24.44 -9.98 14.81
C PHE A 59 25.10 -10.74 13.66
N ALA A 60 26.43 -10.68 13.55
CA ALA A 60 27.20 -11.27 12.45
C ALA A 60 27.42 -12.79 12.57
N THR A 61 27.19 -13.39 13.75
CA THR A 61 27.31 -14.85 13.95
C THR A 61 25.96 -15.44 14.34
N ASN A 62 25.45 -16.39 13.55
CA ASN A 62 24.14 -16.98 13.78
C ASN A 62 24.01 -17.54 15.21
N LYS A 63 22.93 -17.19 15.91
CA LYS A 63 22.64 -17.54 17.31
C LYS A 63 23.58 -16.91 18.36
N ALA A 64 24.54 -16.08 17.97
CA ALA A 64 25.30 -15.29 18.92
C ALA A 64 24.37 -14.28 19.62
N PHE A 65 24.68 -13.99 20.87
CA PHE A 65 24.00 -12.97 21.66
C PHE A 65 24.95 -12.39 22.70
N LYS A 66 24.62 -11.21 23.21
CA LYS A 66 25.39 -10.48 24.21
C LYS A 66 24.44 -9.76 25.16
N GLU A 67 24.67 -9.94 26.45
CA GLU A 67 24.02 -9.14 27.49
C GLU A 67 24.56 -7.71 27.46
N ILE A 68 23.64 -6.75 27.59
CA ILE A 68 23.93 -5.32 27.65
C ILE A 68 24.00 -4.92 29.12
N THR A 69 25.20 -4.62 29.61
CA THR A 69 25.41 -4.20 31.00
C THR A 69 25.44 -2.68 31.18
N GLU A 70 25.57 -1.96 30.06
CA GLU A 70 25.61 -0.49 30.00
C GLU A 70 24.20 0.09 30.08
N ASP A 71 24.08 1.29 30.68
CA ASP A 71 22.84 2.05 30.70
C ASP A 71 22.65 2.78 29.36
N ILE A 72 22.20 2.02 28.36
CA ILE A 72 21.90 2.50 27.00
C ILE A 72 20.43 2.25 26.67
N GLN A 73 19.90 3.10 25.80
CA GLN A 73 18.51 3.05 25.37
C GLN A 73 18.43 3.06 23.84
N VAL A 74 17.30 2.60 23.31
CA VAL A 74 16.91 2.85 21.92
C VAL A 74 15.53 3.46 21.87
N LYS A 75 15.30 4.32 20.90
CA LYS A 75 14.00 4.93 20.63
C LYS A 75 13.59 4.64 19.20
N GLY A 76 12.33 4.26 19.00
CA GLY A 76 11.82 3.98 17.67
C GLY A 76 10.30 3.92 17.62
N VAL A 77 9.78 4.00 16.41
CA VAL A 77 8.35 3.89 16.13
C VAL A 77 7.99 2.43 15.86
N VAL A 78 6.91 1.96 16.47
CA VAL A 78 6.37 0.62 16.27
C VAL A 78 5.81 0.48 14.86
N THR A 79 6.41 -0.41 14.06
CA THR A 79 5.99 -0.68 12.67
C THR A 79 5.31 -2.03 12.47
N SER A 80 5.39 -2.92 13.46
CA SER A 80 4.73 -4.23 13.47
C SER A 80 3.41 -4.24 14.26
N SER A 81 2.57 -5.23 14.01
CA SER A 81 1.40 -5.50 14.86
C SER A 81 1.17 -7.01 14.96
N ASP A 82 0.86 -7.50 16.17
CA ASP A 82 0.45 -8.89 16.41
C ASP A 82 -1.08 -9.10 16.31
N LYS A 83 -1.83 -8.06 15.92
CA LYS A 83 -3.30 -8.08 15.85
C LYS A 83 -3.86 -9.21 15.00
N GLU A 84 -3.25 -9.47 13.84
CA GLU A 84 -3.67 -10.52 12.90
C GLU A 84 -2.93 -11.85 13.09
N GLY A 85 -1.98 -11.93 14.04
CA GLY A 85 -1.28 -13.16 14.39
C GLY A 85 -0.15 -13.59 13.44
N ASN A 86 0.17 -12.82 12.40
CA ASN A 86 1.29 -13.12 11.51
C ASN A 86 2.66 -12.78 12.13
N ILE A 87 2.68 -11.73 12.96
CA ILE A 87 3.80 -11.37 13.84
C ILE A 87 3.35 -11.75 15.25
N TYR A 88 4.20 -12.43 16.02
CA TYR A 88 3.80 -13.02 17.30
C TYR A 88 4.91 -12.87 18.34
N GLN A 89 4.56 -12.31 19.51
CA GLN A 89 5.50 -12.12 20.63
C GLN A 89 6.75 -11.32 20.23
N GLU A 90 6.54 -10.33 19.38
CA GLU A 90 7.58 -9.49 18.81
C GLU A 90 7.02 -8.10 18.48
N VAL A 91 7.78 -7.07 18.82
CA VAL A 91 7.52 -5.68 18.46
C VAL A 91 8.72 -5.15 17.67
N VAL A 92 8.49 -4.65 16.46
CA VAL A 92 9.53 -4.07 15.61
C VAL A 92 9.55 -2.57 15.81
N LEU A 93 10.70 -2.05 16.24
CA LEU A 93 10.95 -0.62 16.38
C LEU A 93 11.81 -0.15 15.22
N GLN A 94 11.42 0.97 14.62
CA GLN A 94 12.13 1.59 13.51
C GLN A 94 12.42 3.06 13.80
N ASP A 95 13.66 3.47 13.55
CA ASP A 95 14.08 4.86 13.50
C ASP A 95 14.52 5.25 12.07
N ALA A 96 15.09 6.44 11.90
CA ALA A 96 15.57 6.90 10.59
C ALA A 96 16.74 6.08 10.02
N THR A 97 17.45 5.33 10.87
CA THR A 97 18.69 4.62 10.53
C THR A 97 18.47 3.13 10.29
N GLY A 98 17.53 2.51 10.99
CA GLY A 98 17.41 1.07 11.08
C GLY A 98 16.10 0.61 11.70
N ALA A 99 15.92 -0.71 11.73
CA ALA A 99 14.88 -1.34 12.53
C ALA A 99 15.44 -2.51 13.33
N ILE A 100 14.82 -2.80 14.46
CA ILE A 100 15.21 -3.85 15.40
C ILE A 100 13.96 -4.55 15.95
N SER A 101 14.02 -5.87 16.02
CA SER A 101 12.95 -6.69 16.61
C SER A 101 13.14 -6.80 18.11
N VAL A 102 12.11 -6.57 18.91
CA VAL A 102 12.09 -6.77 20.36
C VAL A 102 11.20 -7.96 20.69
N LEU A 103 11.79 -9.00 21.25
CA LEU A 103 11.09 -10.25 21.58
C LEU A 103 10.41 -10.14 22.95
N VAL A 104 9.08 -10.14 22.98
CA VAL A 104 8.29 -9.99 24.20
C VAL A 104 7.42 -11.22 24.40
N ALA A 105 7.52 -11.89 25.54
CA ALA A 105 6.73 -13.08 25.89
C ALA A 105 5.28 -12.71 26.28
N GLN A 106 4.62 -11.93 25.43
CA GLN A 106 3.26 -11.43 25.61
C GLN A 106 2.60 -11.29 24.24
N SER A 107 1.31 -11.62 24.17
CA SER A 107 0.46 -11.42 23.00
C SER A 107 -0.46 -10.21 23.21
N ASN A 108 -1.08 -9.74 22.13
CA ASN A 108 -1.94 -8.55 22.11
C ASN A 108 -1.16 -7.26 22.43
N THR A 109 0.11 -7.22 22.05
CA THR A 109 0.96 -6.03 22.21
C THR A 109 0.40 -4.84 21.41
N TYR A 110 -0.29 -5.09 20.29
CA TYR A 110 -0.99 -4.06 19.51
C TYR A 110 -1.96 -3.19 20.32
N GLY A 111 -2.49 -3.70 21.45
CA GLY A 111 -3.46 -2.99 22.27
C GLY A 111 -2.86 -1.81 23.04
N TYR A 112 -1.57 -1.90 23.40
CA TYR A 112 -0.86 -0.83 24.12
C TYR A 112 0.32 -0.27 23.32
N LEU A 113 0.81 -1.00 22.31
CA LEU A 113 1.79 -0.55 21.32
C LEU A 113 1.17 -0.62 19.91
N PRO A 114 0.21 0.24 19.59
CA PRO A 114 -0.35 0.31 18.25
C PRO A 114 0.71 0.74 17.22
N LEU A 115 0.43 0.50 15.93
CA LEU A 115 1.25 1.05 14.86
C LEU A 115 1.39 2.58 15.02
N GLY A 116 2.62 3.08 14.93
CA GLY A 116 2.91 4.50 15.11
C GLY A 116 3.14 4.93 16.56
N ALA A 117 3.06 4.03 17.55
CA ALA A 117 3.54 4.31 18.90
C ALA A 117 5.06 4.53 18.88
N GLU A 118 5.54 5.65 19.41
CA GLU A 118 6.96 5.87 19.63
C GLU A 118 7.32 5.40 21.04
N VAL A 119 8.35 4.56 21.12
CA VAL A 119 8.71 3.85 22.34
C VAL A 119 10.19 4.08 22.63
N LEU A 120 10.49 4.46 23.87
CA LEU A 120 11.81 4.39 24.45
C LEU A 120 11.99 3.05 25.13
N VAL A 121 13.09 2.35 24.88
CA VAL A 121 13.42 1.07 25.52
C VAL A 121 14.79 1.15 26.20
N SER A 122 14.81 0.92 27.51
CA SER A 122 16.03 0.70 28.29
C SER A 122 16.56 -0.72 28.06
N LEU A 123 17.86 -0.82 27.77
CA LEU A 123 18.47 -2.09 27.36
C LEU A 123 19.35 -2.74 28.44
N LYS A 124 19.65 -2.04 29.53
CA LYS A 124 20.50 -2.57 30.60
C LYS A 124 19.89 -3.82 31.23
N GLY A 125 20.60 -4.95 31.19
CA GLY A 125 20.13 -6.25 31.66
C GLY A 125 19.31 -7.04 30.62
N LEU A 126 19.08 -6.47 29.43
CA LEU A 126 18.57 -7.20 28.27
C LEU A 126 19.73 -7.76 27.44
N CYS A 127 19.40 -8.57 26.44
CA CYS A 127 20.35 -9.11 25.49
C CYS A 127 20.05 -8.61 24.08
N VAL A 128 21.10 -8.44 23.29
CA VAL A 128 21.01 -8.37 21.82
C VAL A 128 21.55 -9.64 21.21
N GLY A 129 21.01 -10.02 20.06
CA GLY A 129 21.48 -11.19 19.32
C GLY A 129 20.72 -11.33 18.02
N ASN A 130 20.62 -12.55 17.50
CA ASN A 130 19.91 -12.78 16.25
C ASN A 130 19.19 -14.12 16.20
N TYR A 131 18.19 -14.16 15.33
CA TYR A 131 17.64 -15.39 14.80
C TYR A 131 17.94 -15.44 13.31
N LYS A 132 18.84 -16.34 12.87
CA LYS A 132 19.20 -16.47 11.45
C LYS A 132 19.62 -15.13 10.85
N PHE A 133 20.45 -14.40 11.60
CA PHE A 133 20.97 -13.07 11.26
C PHE A 133 19.93 -11.93 11.25
N GLN A 134 18.65 -12.15 11.60
CA GLN A 134 17.73 -11.05 11.92
C GLN A 134 18.12 -10.44 13.27
N PRO A 135 18.49 -9.14 13.34
CA PRO A 135 18.85 -8.50 14.61
C PRO A 135 17.66 -8.42 15.57
N GLN A 136 17.90 -8.79 16.83
CA GLN A 136 16.88 -8.90 17.88
C GLN A 136 17.38 -8.40 19.23
N ILE A 137 16.47 -7.82 20.02
CA ILE A 137 16.58 -7.56 21.46
C ILE A 137 15.70 -8.59 22.16
N GLY A 138 16.21 -9.18 23.24
CA GLY A 138 15.55 -10.19 24.03
C GLY A 138 16.05 -10.20 25.47
N ALA A 139 15.83 -11.30 26.16
CA ALA A 139 16.38 -11.54 27.50
C ALA A 139 17.32 -12.76 27.48
N LEU A 140 18.08 -12.95 28.56
CA LEU A 140 18.84 -14.18 28.75
C LEU A 140 17.87 -15.37 28.93
N GLY A 141 17.89 -16.29 27.96
CA GLY A 141 17.22 -17.59 28.07
C GLY A 141 18.15 -18.68 28.61
N SER A 142 17.71 -19.94 28.55
CA SER A 142 18.57 -21.09 28.87
C SER A 142 19.60 -21.30 27.75
N GLY A 143 20.75 -20.62 27.87
CA GLY A 143 21.89 -20.73 26.93
C GLY A 143 21.66 -20.13 25.54
N SER A 144 20.63 -19.29 25.37
CA SER A 144 20.29 -18.65 24.08
C SER A 144 19.56 -17.33 24.30
N LEU A 145 19.42 -16.53 23.23
CA LEU A 145 18.56 -15.36 23.23
C LEU A 145 17.10 -15.79 23.44
N GLY A 146 16.51 -15.37 24.56
CA GLY A 146 15.13 -15.62 24.94
C GLY A 146 14.24 -14.40 24.76
N LYS A 147 12.95 -14.58 25.06
CA LYS A 147 11.95 -13.51 25.05
C LYS A 147 11.94 -12.79 26.40
N ILE A 148 11.72 -11.48 26.38
CA ILE A 148 11.56 -10.66 27.58
C ILE A 148 10.22 -11.02 28.22
N ASN A 149 10.20 -11.43 29.48
CA ASN A 149 8.93 -11.71 30.16
C ASN A 149 8.13 -10.40 30.33
N LYS A 150 6.79 -10.48 30.42
CA LYS A 150 5.92 -9.30 30.47
C LYS A 150 6.23 -8.31 31.61
N PHE A 151 6.71 -8.79 32.75
CA PHE A 151 6.99 -7.94 33.91
C PHE A 151 8.29 -7.16 33.69
N VAL A 152 9.34 -7.84 33.23
CA VAL A 152 10.59 -7.19 32.82
C VAL A 152 10.31 -6.22 31.67
N TRP A 153 9.50 -6.60 30.70
CA TRP A 153 9.14 -5.70 29.61
C TRP A 153 8.52 -4.40 30.15
N ASN A 154 7.54 -4.48 31.04
CA ASN A 154 6.91 -3.30 31.64
C ASN A 154 7.89 -2.36 32.36
N GLU A 155 8.99 -2.86 32.91
CA GLU A 155 10.01 -1.99 33.54
C GLU A 155 10.93 -1.30 32.52
N HIS A 156 11.00 -1.82 31.29
CA HIS A 156 12.02 -1.48 30.30
C HIS A 156 11.55 -0.55 29.18
N PHE A 157 10.25 -0.25 29.04
CA PHE A 157 9.80 0.66 27.99
C PHE A 157 8.95 1.81 28.52
N LYS A 158 8.92 2.90 27.75
CA LYS A 158 7.99 4.01 27.93
C LYS A 158 7.41 4.39 26.58
N ILE A 159 6.09 4.56 26.53
CA ILE A 159 5.40 5.11 25.37
C ILE A 159 5.54 6.64 25.44
N LEU A 160 6.14 7.22 24.41
CA LEU A 160 6.41 8.66 24.34
C LEU A 160 5.29 9.40 23.60
N SER A 161 4.82 8.82 22.50
CA SER A 161 3.80 9.40 21.65
C SER A 161 3.10 8.32 20.83
N ASN A 162 1.95 8.65 20.22
CA ASN A 162 1.16 7.76 19.38
C ASN A 162 0.90 8.41 18.01
N ASN A 163 0.52 7.60 17.02
CA ASN A 163 0.15 8.04 15.66
C ASN A 163 1.29 8.64 14.82
N ASN A 164 2.54 8.32 15.16
CA ASN A 164 3.69 8.69 14.31
C ASN A 164 3.63 7.89 13.00
N LYS A 165 3.88 8.57 11.88
CA LYS A 165 3.85 7.94 10.57
C LYS A 165 5.24 7.45 10.19
N VAL A 166 5.32 6.19 9.79
CA VAL A 166 6.49 5.60 9.12
C VAL A 166 6.05 5.17 7.74
N GLU A 167 6.53 5.88 6.72
CA GLU A 167 6.22 5.54 5.33
C GLU A 167 7.01 4.28 4.92
N PRO A 168 6.35 3.25 4.36
CA PRO A 168 7.06 2.08 3.84
C PRO A 168 8.06 2.47 2.76
N LYS A 169 9.33 2.08 2.95
CA LYS A 169 10.37 2.31 1.94
C LYS A 169 10.19 1.33 0.78
N VAL A 170 10.36 1.80 -0.46
CA VAL A 170 10.31 0.91 -1.63
C VAL A 170 11.48 -0.08 -1.58
N PHE A 171 11.18 -1.36 -1.77
CA PHE A 171 12.17 -2.41 -1.95
C PHE A 171 12.54 -2.50 -3.44
N ASP A 172 13.76 -2.08 -3.78
CA ASP A 172 14.25 -1.88 -5.16
C ASP A 172 15.61 -2.57 -5.42
N GLY A 173 16.00 -3.52 -4.57
CA GLY A 173 17.28 -4.23 -4.67
C GLY A 173 18.48 -3.50 -4.08
N SER A 174 18.35 -2.21 -3.69
CA SER A 174 19.41 -1.45 -3.01
C SER A 174 19.57 -1.81 -1.53
N TRP A 175 18.66 -2.61 -0.98
CA TRP A 175 18.58 -2.92 0.44
C TRP A 175 19.71 -3.86 0.88
N ASN A 176 20.31 -3.54 2.02
CA ASN A 176 21.37 -4.33 2.63
C ASN A 176 20.81 -5.19 3.77
N LEU A 177 21.12 -6.49 3.76
CA LEU A 177 20.63 -7.46 4.75
C LEU A 177 21.06 -7.19 6.19
N ASP A 178 22.20 -6.54 6.42
CA ASP A 178 22.67 -6.19 7.78
C ASP A 178 22.00 -4.90 8.27
N ALA A 179 21.94 -3.89 7.40
CA ALA A 179 21.45 -2.56 7.74
C ALA A 179 19.91 -2.48 7.78
N ASP A 180 19.25 -2.98 6.73
CA ASP A 180 17.83 -2.74 6.46
C ASP A 180 16.90 -3.83 7.00
N ALA A 181 17.44 -4.97 7.47
CA ALA A 181 16.65 -6.03 8.06
C ALA A 181 15.82 -5.55 9.26
N GLY A 182 14.52 -5.88 9.23
CA GLY A 182 13.48 -5.43 10.14
C GLY A 182 12.70 -4.20 9.66
N LYS A 183 13.12 -3.49 8.60
CA LYS A 183 12.42 -2.27 8.20
C LYS A 183 11.04 -2.56 7.59
N LEU A 184 10.12 -1.62 7.79
CA LEU A 184 8.87 -1.53 7.05
C LEU A 184 9.17 -1.14 5.60
N GLY A 185 8.76 -1.99 4.66
CA GLY A 185 8.96 -1.77 3.25
C GLY A 185 7.73 -2.08 2.41
N VAL A 186 7.81 -1.75 1.13
CA VAL A 186 6.82 -2.12 0.12
C VAL A 186 7.52 -2.59 -1.15
N ILE A 187 7.15 -3.77 -1.64
CA ILE A 187 7.51 -4.23 -3.00
C ILE A 187 6.31 -4.02 -3.92
N LYS A 188 6.52 -3.41 -5.08
CA LYS A 188 5.45 -2.95 -5.97
C LYS A 188 5.31 -3.80 -7.22
N ASN A 189 4.08 -3.92 -7.72
CA ASN A 189 3.77 -4.54 -9.02
C ASN A 189 4.28 -5.98 -9.17
N VAL A 190 4.16 -6.77 -8.10
CA VAL A 190 4.52 -8.20 -8.07
C VAL A 190 3.29 -9.09 -8.17
N SER A 191 3.47 -10.38 -8.41
CA SER A 191 2.38 -11.36 -8.38
C SER A 191 2.82 -12.63 -7.66
N LEU A 192 1.91 -13.20 -6.86
CA LEU A 192 2.17 -14.44 -6.14
C LEU A 192 2.27 -15.61 -7.12
N LYS A 193 3.36 -16.39 -7.02
CA LYS A 193 3.67 -17.51 -7.91
C LYS A 193 3.29 -18.85 -7.30
N SER A 194 3.87 -19.20 -6.16
CA SER A 194 3.59 -20.46 -5.47
C SER A 194 3.78 -20.34 -3.96
N GLY A 195 2.80 -20.83 -3.20
CA GLY A 195 2.84 -20.95 -1.74
C GLY A 195 3.15 -22.37 -1.33
N TYR A 196 4.18 -22.56 -0.49
CA TYR A 196 4.59 -23.87 0.01
C TYR A 196 4.63 -23.90 1.54
N ASP A 197 3.93 -24.86 2.15
CA ASP A 197 4.07 -25.20 3.55
C ASP A 197 5.18 -26.24 3.71
N PHE A 198 6.33 -25.84 4.24
CA PHE A 198 7.47 -26.73 4.41
C PHE A 198 7.27 -27.81 5.49
N ASN A 199 6.39 -27.56 6.47
CA ASN A 199 6.12 -28.52 7.54
C ASN A 199 5.17 -29.61 7.04
N ALA A 200 4.08 -29.21 6.37
CA ALA A 200 3.12 -30.13 5.79
C ALA A 200 3.58 -30.72 4.44
N LYS A 201 4.62 -30.13 3.82
CA LYS A 201 5.18 -30.49 2.50
C LYS A 201 4.17 -30.43 1.36
N VAL A 202 3.29 -29.43 1.40
CA VAL A 202 2.21 -29.26 0.41
C VAL A 202 2.22 -27.86 -0.20
N ASN A 203 1.74 -27.76 -1.43
CA ASN A 203 1.38 -26.48 -2.03
C ASN A 203 0.04 -26.00 -1.47
N VAL A 204 -0.09 -24.70 -1.30
CA VAL A 204 -1.34 -24.06 -0.86
C VAL A 204 -1.77 -22.96 -1.82
N THR A 205 -3.06 -22.63 -1.79
CA THR A 205 -3.66 -21.53 -2.58
C THR A 205 -4.16 -20.38 -1.70
N THR A 206 -3.93 -20.48 -0.39
CA THR A 206 -4.31 -19.51 0.64
C THR A 206 -3.08 -18.84 1.24
N TYR A 207 -3.26 -17.74 1.98
CA TYR A 207 -2.15 -16.98 2.55
C TYR A 207 -1.24 -17.82 3.44
N ALA A 208 -1.80 -18.78 4.19
CA ALA A 208 -1.07 -19.83 4.90
C ALA A 208 -1.91 -21.10 5.04
N ASN A 209 -1.40 -22.13 5.73
CA ASN A 209 -2.14 -23.35 6.00
C ASN A 209 -2.78 -23.29 7.40
N ALA A 210 -4.02 -22.84 7.48
CA ALA A 210 -4.73 -22.69 8.76
C ALA A 210 -4.86 -24.00 9.57
N ASN A 211 -4.74 -25.16 8.90
CA ASN A 211 -4.78 -26.49 9.54
C ASN A 211 -3.38 -27.08 9.77
N GLY A 212 -2.31 -26.36 9.40
CA GLY A 212 -0.93 -26.83 9.48
C GLY A 212 -0.31 -26.78 10.87
N GLY A 213 -1.04 -26.27 11.88
CA GLY A 213 -0.52 -26.09 13.23
C GLY A 213 0.67 -25.11 13.27
N ALA A 214 1.64 -25.38 14.15
CA ALA A 214 2.85 -24.56 14.21
C ALA A 214 3.65 -24.66 12.90
N GLY A 215 3.78 -23.52 12.21
CA GLY A 215 4.44 -23.46 10.91
C GLY A 215 4.05 -22.21 10.13
N SER A 216 4.40 -22.24 8.85
CA SER A 216 4.26 -21.12 7.96
C SER A 216 4.24 -21.57 6.50
N VAL A 217 3.73 -20.70 5.65
CA VAL A 217 3.82 -20.80 4.20
C VAL A 217 4.73 -19.71 3.67
N SER A 218 5.65 -20.11 2.79
CA SER A 218 6.46 -19.17 2.01
C SER A 218 5.89 -19.06 0.60
N TRP A 219 5.56 -17.83 0.21
CA TRP A 219 5.07 -17.48 -1.12
C TRP A 219 6.19 -16.89 -1.95
N SER A 220 6.55 -17.56 -3.04
CA SER A 220 7.42 -17.00 -4.07
C SER A 220 6.66 -15.98 -4.93
N LEU A 221 7.40 -15.03 -5.51
CA LEU A 221 6.87 -13.99 -6.40
C LEU A 221 7.37 -14.23 -7.83
N ASN A 222 6.59 -13.89 -8.85
CA ASN A 222 7.01 -14.09 -10.25
C ASN A 222 8.20 -13.20 -10.65
N GLU A 223 8.31 -12.03 -10.03
CA GLU A 223 9.28 -10.99 -10.38
C GLU A 223 10.56 -11.05 -9.53
N GLN A 224 10.69 -12.05 -8.66
CA GLN A 224 11.82 -12.21 -7.74
C GLN A 224 12.34 -13.65 -7.76
N ASP A 225 13.65 -13.82 -7.55
CA ASP A 225 14.20 -15.15 -7.25
C ASP A 225 13.74 -15.58 -5.86
N SER A 226 13.09 -16.74 -5.77
CA SER A 226 12.60 -17.31 -4.51
C SER A 226 13.72 -17.66 -3.51
N LYS A 227 14.99 -17.68 -3.93
CA LYS A 227 16.15 -17.80 -3.05
C LYS A 227 16.59 -16.46 -2.44
N THR A 228 16.08 -15.35 -2.98
CA THR A 228 16.41 -13.99 -2.55
C THR A 228 15.29 -13.36 -1.73
N LEU A 229 14.03 -13.55 -2.15
CA LEU A 229 12.88 -12.96 -1.47
C LEU A 229 11.63 -13.85 -1.54
N VAL A 230 10.93 -13.96 -0.41
CA VAL A 230 9.60 -14.58 -0.30
C VAL A 230 8.69 -13.74 0.59
N MET A 231 7.38 -13.88 0.42
CA MET A 231 6.42 -13.47 1.44
C MET A 231 6.22 -14.63 2.42
N TYR A 232 6.37 -14.38 3.72
CA TYR A 232 6.28 -15.39 4.76
C TYR A 232 5.04 -15.13 5.61
N ASN A 233 4.16 -16.14 5.73
CA ASN A 233 2.97 -16.05 6.57
C ASN A 233 2.84 -17.24 7.52
N SER A 234 2.55 -16.96 8.78
CA SER A 234 2.25 -17.95 9.81
C SER A 234 0.94 -18.68 9.51
N ASN A 235 0.93 -19.98 9.79
CA ASN A 235 -0.28 -20.80 9.81
C ASN A 235 -1.28 -20.34 10.89
N PHE A 236 -0.85 -19.56 11.89
CA PHE A 236 -1.71 -18.98 12.93
C PHE A 236 -2.27 -17.60 12.59
N ALA A 237 -1.94 -17.04 11.42
CA ALA A 237 -2.50 -15.77 11.00
C ALA A 237 -4.03 -15.89 10.84
N LYS A 238 -4.79 -14.89 11.29
CA LYS A 238 -6.27 -14.88 11.16
C LYS A 238 -6.74 -14.94 9.71
N PHE A 239 -5.91 -14.45 8.78
CA PHE A 239 -6.15 -14.49 7.34
C PHE A 239 -5.58 -15.75 6.66
N ALA A 240 -5.03 -16.72 7.39
CA ALA A 240 -4.35 -17.88 6.83
C ALA A 240 -5.20 -18.62 5.79
N SER A 241 -6.50 -18.83 6.06
CA SER A 241 -7.43 -19.54 5.17
C SER A 241 -7.95 -18.71 4.00
N LEU A 242 -7.63 -17.41 3.91
CA LEU A 242 -8.09 -16.57 2.81
C LEU A 242 -7.32 -16.91 1.52
N PRO A 243 -7.99 -16.92 0.36
CA PRO A 243 -7.33 -17.13 -0.93
C PRO A 243 -6.40 -15.94 -1.24
N VAL A 244 -5.25 -16.22 -1.84
CA VAL A 244 -4.37 -15.16 -2.37
C VAL A 244 -4.90 -14.63 -3.70
N PRO A 245 -4.55 -13.39 -4.11
CA PRO A 245 -4.96 -12.81 -5.38
C PRO A 245 -4.18 -13.41 -6.58
N VAL A 246 -4.48 -14.66 -6.93
CA VAL A 246 -3.82 -15.39 -8.04
C VAL A 246 -4.01 -14.66 -9.37
N GLY A 247 -2.94 -14.54 -10.15
CA GLY A 247 -2.95 -13.93 -11.49
C GLY A 247 -3.06 -12.40 -11.49
N LYS A 248 -3.12 -11.76 -10.32
CA LYS A 248 -3.21 -10.31 -10.18
C LYS A 248 -1.86 -9.71 -9.78
N LYS A 249 -1.64 -8.47 -10.21
CA LYS A 249 -0.54 -7.64 -9.72
C LYS A 249 -0.93 -7.02 -8.39
N VAL A 250 -0.01 -7.01 -7.43
CA VAL A 250 -0.18 -6.46 -6.09
C VAL A 250 1.04 -5.64 -5.68
N ASN A 251 0.81 -4.69 -4.76
CA ASN A 251 1.86 -4.13 -3.91
C ASN A 251 1.78 -4.86 -2.56
N ILE A 252 2.94 -5.28 -2.03
CA ILE A 252 3.01 -5.99 -0.75
C ILE A 252 3.83 -5.13 0.21
N THR A 253 3.16 -4.63 1.23
CA THR A 253 3.75 -3.92 2.37
C THR A 253 4.04 -4.90 3.50
N GLY A 254 5.09 -4.68 4.29
CA GLY A 254 5.34 -5.56 5.44
C GLY A 254 6.68 -5.29 6.10
N ILE A 255 6.98 -6.11 7.11
CA ILE A 255 8.29 -6.10 7.77
C ILE A 255 9.22 -7.00 6.95
N PHE A 256 10.29 -6.41 6.40
CA PHE A 256 11.29 -7.13 5.62
C PHE A 256 12.35 -7.69 6.57
N LYS A 257 12.21 -8.96 6.94
CA LYS A 257 13.14 -9.66 7.84
C LYS A 257 14.17 -10.47 7.07
N ARG A 258 15.27 -10.77 7.75
CA ARG A 258 16.33 -11.63 7.25
C ARG A 258 16.19 -13.04 7.81
N TYR A 259 16.31 -14.03 6.92
CA TYR A 259 16.48 -15.43 7.27
C TYR A 259 17.69 -16.01 6.53
N ASN A 260 18.85 -16.03 7.19
CA ASN A 260 20.14 -16.26 6.53
C ASN A 260 20.39 -15.24 5.40
N ASN A 261 20.38 -15.65 4.14
CA ASN A 261 20.56 -14.76 3.00
C ASN A 261 19.25 -14.49 2.25
N LEU A 262 18.12 -14.88 2.83
CA LEU A 262 16.78 -14.71 2.27
C LEU A 262 16.08 -13.53 2.94
N TRP A 263 15.41 -12.70 2.14
CA TRP A 263 14.42 -11.73 2.61
C TRP A 263 13.06 -12.40 2.79
N GLU A 264 12.45 -12.17 3.94
CA GLU A 264 11.08 -12.57 4.25
C GLU A 264 10.22 -11.33 4.47
N ILE A 265 9.22 -11.12 3.62
CA ILE A 265 8.21 -10.09 3.84
C ILE A 265 7.12 -10.68 4.74
N ILE A 266 6.99 -10.13 5.94
CA ILE A 266 5.92 -10.51 6.87
C ILE A 266 4.86 -9.42 6.86
N ILE A 267 3.72 -9.69 6.23
CA ILE A 267 2.58 -8.75 6.20
C ILE A 267 1.96 -8.65 7.59
N ARG A 268 1.49 -7.46 7.97
CA ARG A 268 0.89 -7.23 9.30
C ARG A 268 -0.60 -7.53 9.29
N SER A 269 -1.23 -7.36 8.14
CA SER A 269 -2.63 -7.68 7.89
C SER A 269 -2.86 -7.96 6.41
N ILE A 270 -4.08 -8.33 6.03
CA ILE A 270 -4.45 -8.52 4.62
C ILE A 270 -4.42 -7.22 3.82
N ASP A 271 -4.64 -6.08 4.49
CA ASP A 271 -4.65 -4.75 3.86
C ASP A 271 -3.26 -4.34 3.36
N ASP A 272 -2.20 -5.00 3.83
CA ASP A 272 -0.85 -4.80 3.32
C ASP A 272 -0.65 -5.44 1.92
N VAL A 273 -1.61 -6.20 1.40
CA VAL A 273 -1.58 -6.75 0.03
C VAL A 273 -2.64 -6.06 -0.82
N GLU A 274 -2.20 -5.02 -1.52
CA GLU A 274 -3.06 -4.15 -2.31
C GLU A 274 -3.00 -4.53 -3.79
N GLU A 275 -4.15 -4.86 -4.40
CA GLU A 275 -4.23 -5.09 -5.84
C GLU A 275 -3.86 -3.83 -6.63
N VAL A 276 -2.89 -3.98 -7.54
CA VAL A 276 -2.58 -2.96 -8.53
C VAL A 276 -3.72 -2.97 -9.54
N LYS A 277 -4.62 -2.02 -9.40
CA LYS A 277 -5.67 -1.78 -10.39
C LYS A 277 -4.98 -1.42 -11.72
N ALA A 278 -5.30 -2.16 -12.77
CA ALA A 278 -4.87 -1.78 -14.12
C ALA A 278 -5.27 -0.32 -14.40
N PRO A 279 -4.52 0.43 -15.22
CA PRO A 279 -5.04 1.66 -15.77
C PRO A 279 -6.40 1.35 -16.39
N LEU A 280 -7.44 2.10 -16.00
CA LEU A 280 -8.76 1.95 -16.59
C LEU A 280 -8.61 2.05 -18.11
N ASP A 281 -9.05 1.03 -18.86
CA ASP A 281 -9.15 1.16 -20.31
C ASP A 281 -10.13 2.32 -20.57
N PRO A 282 -9.66 3.45 -21.12
CA PRO A 282 -10.49 4.63 -21.28
C PRO A 282 -11.63 4.41 -22.26
N LEU A 283 -11.56 3.34 -23.08
CA LEU A 283 -12.56 2.96 -24.07
C LEU A 283 -13.56 1.92 -23.55
N ALA A 284 -13.35 1.34 -22.37
CA ALA A 284 -14.19 0.26 -21.85
C ALA A 284 -15.65 0.74 -21.69
N GLY A 285 -16.58 0.00 -22.31
CA GLY A 285 -18.01 0.28 -22.24
C GLY A 285 -18.49 1.47 -23.09
N LEU A 286 -17.61 2.17 -23.80
CA LEU A 286 -18.01 3.28 -24.67
C LEU A 286 -18.64 2.76 -25.97
N LYS A 287 -19.66 3.47 -26.50
CA LYS A 287 -20.26 3.18 -27.81
C LYS A 287 -19.27 3.47 -28.96
N GLY A 288 -19.53 2.94 -30.16
CA GLY A 288 -18.70 3.13 -31.37
C GLY A 288 -17.75 1.96 -31.69
N THR A 289 -16.69 2.21 -32.44
CA THR A 289 -15.70 1.20 -32.90
C THR A 289 -14.26 1.74 -32.88
N GLY A 290 -13.28 0.85 -32.98
CA GLY A 290 -11.83 1.15 -33.02
C GLY A 290 -11.16 1.42 -31.68
N LYS A 291 -9.82 1.28 -31.66
CA LYS A 291 -8.94 1.41 -30.48
C LYS A 291 -8.28 2.78 -30.34
N GLY A 292 -8.53 3.70 -31.26
CA GLY A 292 -7.97 5.05 -31.21
C GLY A 292 -6.47 5.12 -31.53
N THR A 293 -5.93 4.09 -32.20
CA THR A 293 -4.51 4.03 -32.59
C THR A 293 -4.35 4.32 -34.09
N ALA A 294 -3.13 4.56 -34.56
CA ALA A 294 -2.87 4.78 -35.99
C ALA A 294 -3.31 3.60 -36.87
N ALA A 295 -3.14 2.36 -36.37
CA ALA A 295 -3.50 1.13 -37.08
C ALA A 295 -5.00 0.81 -36.99
N ASP A 296 -5.66 1.27 -35.93
CA ASP A 296 -7.09 1.05 -35.68
C ASP A 296 -7.71 2.33 -35.09
N PRO A 297 -7.95 3.36 -35.92
CA PRO A 297 -8.55 4.63 -35.48
C PRO A 297 -9.95 4.40 -34.95
N MET A 298 -10.33 5.11 -33.88
CA MET A 298 -11.70 5.05 -33.39
C MET A 298 -12.64 5.83 -34.30
N ASP A 299 -13.92 5.47 -34.32
CA ASP A 299 -14.93 6.23 -35.04
C ASP A 299 -15.37 7.50 -34.27
N VAL A 300 -16.08 8.41 -34.93
CA VAL A 300 -16.53 9.67 -34.30
C VAL A 300 -17.46 9.38 -33.11
N THR A 301 -18.31 8.36 -33.23
CA THR A 301 -19.21 7.95 -32.13
C THR A 301 -18.44 7.63 -30.86
N ARG A 302 -17.33 6.87 -30.97
CA ARG A 302 -16.47 6.53 -29.84
C ARG A 302 -15.69 7.72 -29.32
N ALA A 303 -15.19 8.59 -30.20
CA ALA A 303 -14.47 9.79 -29.78
C ALA A 303 -15.37 10.72 -28.93
N LEU A 304 -16.62 10.93 -29.34
CA LEU A 304 -17.58 11.73 -28.58
C LEU A 304 -17.93 11.07 -27.24
N ALA A 305 -18.14 9.75 -27.23
CA ALA A 305 -18.37 9.00 -25.98
C ALA A 305 -17.17 9.10 -25.02
N LEU A 306 -15.94 9.10 -25.54
CA LEU A 306 -14.71 9.21 -24.78
C LEU A 306 -14.51 10.61 -24.17
N ILE A 307 -14.86 11.66 -24.92
CA ILE A 307 -14.83 13.01 -24.38
C ILE A 307 -15.87 13.16 -23.26
N ASN A 308 -17.09 12.69 -23.50
CA ASN A 308 -18.19 12.81 -22.54
C ASN A 308 -17.99 11.98 -21.26
N SER A 309 -17.24 10.88 -21.33
CA SER A 309 -16.88 10.11 -20.13
C SER A 309 -15.83 10.79 -19.25
N GLY A 310 -15.14 11.81 -19.77
CA GLY A 310 -14.01 12.46 -19.10
C GLY A 310 -12.69 11.68 -19.19
N ASN A 311 -12.66 10.54 -19.91
CA ASN A 311 -11.52 9.63 -19.92
C ASN A 311 -10.52 9.90 -21.06
N ALA A 312 -10.74 10.93 -21.89
CA ALA A 312 -9.84 11.27 -22.99
C ALA A 312 -8.40 11.60 -22.52
N GLY A 313 -8.25 12.21 -21.34
CA GLY A 313 -6.97 12.54 -20.73
C GLY A 313 -6.05 13.39 -21.61
N THR A 314 -4.73 13.15 -21.51
CA THR A 314 -3.71 13.83 -22.32
C THR A 314 -3.21 13.02 -23.51
N THR A 315 -3.81 11.86 -23.76
CA THR A 315 -3.41 10.92 -24.82
C THR A 315 -3.70 11.49 -26.21
N GLU A 316 -2.80 11.24 -27.18
CA GLU A 316 -3.07 11.51 -28.60
C GLU A 316 -3.92 10.36 -29.17
N TRP A 317 -5.11 10.69 -29.67
CA TRP A 317 -6.08 9.74 -30.22
C TRP A 317 -6.21 9.88 -31.73
N TYR A 318 -6.43 8.77 -32.42
CA TYR A 318 -6.69 8.72 -33.86
C TYR A 318 -8.17 8.49 -34.10
N VAL A 319 -8.84 9.45 -34.74
CA VAL A 319 -10.29 9.39 -35.02
C VAL A 319 -10.52 9.41 -36.52
N LYS A 320 -11.31 8.46 -37.02
CA LYS A 320 -11.77 8.38 -38.40
C LYS A 320 -13.19 8.93 -38.51
N GLY A 321 -13.41 9.83 -39.46
CA GLY A 321 -14.72 10.42 -39.74
C GLY A 321 -14.79 11.02 -41.15
N LYS A 322 -15.96 11.52 -41.53
CA LYS A 322 -16.16 12.28 -42.77
C LYS A 322 -16.26 13.76 -42.47
N ILE A 323 -15.64 14.60 -43.29
CA ILE A 323 -15.75 16.07 -43.16
C ILE A 323 -17.21 16.46 -43.40
N SER A 324 -17.86 16.97 -42.35
CA SER A 324 -19.28 17.32 -42.34
C SER A 324 -19.51 18.82 -42.44
N THR A 325 -18.58 19.63 -41.92
CA THR A 325 -18.66 21.09 -41.95
C THR A 325 -17.28 21.70 -42.19
N LEU A 326 -17.20 22.64 -43.14
CA LEU A 326 -16.07 23.57 -43.27
C LEU A 326 -16.51 24.91 -42.69
N ALA A 327 -15.91 25.36 -41.59
CA ALA A 327 -16.33 26.60 -40.95
C ALA A 327 -16.10 27.81 -41.88
N ALA A 328 -17.03 28.76 -41.91
CA ALA A 328 -17.02 29.90 -42.85
C ALA A 328 -15.74 30.78 -42.80
N ASN A 329 -14.98 30.72 -41.69
CA ASN A 329 -13.65 31.32 -41.54
C ASN A 329 -12.65 30.32 -40.92
N GLY A 330 -12.83 29.04 -41.24
CA GLY A 330 -12.06 27.95 -40.65
C GLY A 330 -10.61 27.93 -41.09
N PHE A 331 -10.33 28.23 -42.38
CA PHE A 331 -8.97 28.31 -42.89
C PHE A 331 -8.31 29.62 -42.47
N ASN A 332 -7.13 29.52 -41.87
CA ASN A 332 -6.34 30.66 -41.45
C ASN A 332 -4.96 30.66 -42.12
N ALA A 333 -4.77 31.51 -43.13
CA ALA A 333 -3.52 31.63 -43.87
C ALA A 333 -2.35 32.18 -43.02
N LYS A 334 -2.63 32.91 -41.93
CA LYS A 334 -1.59 33.45 -41.03
C LYS A 334 -1.05 32.41 -40.06
N TYR A 335 -1.92 31.54 -39.56
CA TYR A 335 -1.56 30.50 -38.59
C TYR A 335 -1.42 29.10 -39.21
N HIS A 336 -1.58 29.00 -40.53
CA HIS A 336 -1.44 27.80 -41.33
C HIS A 336 -2.21 26.60 -40.74
N ASN A 337 -3.46 26.82 -40.38
CA ASN A 337 -4.35 25.83 -39.78
C ASN A 337 -5.79 25.96 -40.30
N TYR A 338 -6.60 24.94 -40.04
CA TYR A 338 -8.01 24.89 -40.45
C TYR A 338 -8.88 24.37 -39.29
N THR A 339 -9.94 25.10 -38.93
CA THR A 339 -11.06 24.60 -38.14
C THR A 339 -12.19 24.06 -39.02
N TYR A 340 -12.57 22.79 -38.81
CA TYR A 340 -13.63 22.09 -39.52
C TYR A 340 -14.21 20.98 -38.62
N SER A 341 -15.33 20.38 -39.00
CA SER A 341 -15.95 19.29 -38.23
C SER A 341 -15.96 17.98 -39.00
N ILE A 342 -15.88 16.87 -38.27
CA ILE A 342 -16.08 15.52 -38.80
C ILE A 342 -17.24 14.83 -38.10
N SER A 343 -17.98 13.98 -38.82
CA SER A 343 -19.02 13.13 -38.26
C SER A 343 -18.92 11.70 -38.81
N GLN A 344 -19.73 10.80 -38.27
CA GLN A 344 -19.75 9.40 -38.74
C GLN A 344 -20.26 9.28 -40.18
N ASP A 345 -21.29 10.05 -40.52
CA ASP A 345 -22.04 9.93 -41.77
C ASP A 345 -21.75 11.07 -42.76
N GLY A 346 -21.07 12.13 -42.33
CA GLY A 346 -20.80 13.33 -43.12
C GLY A 346 -21.89 14.40 -43.00
N THR A 347 -22.86 14.23 -42.10
CA THR A 347 -23.89 15.22 -41.76
C THR A 347 -23.49 16.03 -40.54
N THR A 348 -24.24 17.09 -40.23
CA THR A 348 -23.99 17.96 -39.07
C THR A 348 -24.45 17.37 -37.73
N ASN A 349 -24.91 16.11 -37.71
CA ASN A 349 -25.35 15.45 -36.48
C ASN A 349 -24.16 14.78 -35.78
N ASN A 350 -24.02 15.02 -34.47
CA ASN A 350 -22.95 14.44 -33.64
C ASN A 350 -21.56 14.68 -34.24
N GLU A 351 -21.25 15.95 -34.48
CA GLU A 351 -19.96 16.37 -35.01
C GLU A 351 -18.88 16.41 -33.92
N LEU A 352 -17.64 16.11 -34.32
CA LEU A 352 -16.42 16.36 -33.58
C LEU A 352 -15.66 17.48 -34.28
N GLU A 353 -15.43 18.59 -33.59
CA GLU A 353 -14.67 19.71 -34.15
C GLU A 353 -13.17 19.39 -34.18
N VAL A 354 -12.51 19.73 -35.28
CA VAL A 354 -11.06 19.77 -35.42
C VAL A 354 -10.63 21.23 -35.28
N PHE A 355 -10.44 21.70 -34.04
CA PHE A 355 -10.09 23.09 -33.78
C PHE A 355 -8.63 23.38 -34.19
N ARG A 356 -8.43 24.27 -35.17
CA ARG A 356 -7.10 24.70 -35.64
C ARG A 356 -6.15 23.54 -35.93
N GLY A 357 -6.62 22.57 -36.71
CA GLY A 357 -5.84 21.42 -37.14
C GLY A 357 -4.78 21.77 -38.20
N LYS A 358 -3.72 20.96 -38.25
CA LYS A 358 -2.67 20.95 -39.27
C LYS A 358 -2.99 19.97 -40.39
N TYR A 359 -2.38 20.19 -41.55
CA TYR A 359 -2.53 19.35 -42.72
C TYR A 359 -1.82 18.01 -42.53
N LEU A 360 -1.72 17.23 -43.61
CA LEU A 360 -1.18 15.87 -43.61
C LEU A 360 0.17 15.79 -42.89
N LYS A 361 0.26 14.89 -41.91
CA LYS A 361 1.44 14.60 -41.10
C LYS A 361 2.02 15.83 -40.39
N GLY A 362 1.19 16.83 -40.08
CA GLY A 362 1.57 18.04 -39.37
C GLY A 362 2.08 19.17 -40.27
N ALA A 363 1.99 19.02 -41.60
CA ALA A 363 2.30 20.08 -42.54
C ALA A 363 1.33 21.29 -42.40
N ASP A 364 1.73 22.41 -42.97
CA ASP A 364 0.92 23.61 -43.00
C ASP A 364 -0.23 23.49 -44.02
N PHE A 365 -1.39 24.03 -43.64
CA PHE A 365 -2.42 24.35 -44.63
C PHE A 365 -1.98 25.59 -45.43
N THR A 366 -2.04 25.48 -46.75
CA THR A 366 -1.65 26.50 -47.73
C THR A 366 -2.85 27.09 -48.47
N SER A 367 -3.95 26.35 -48.57
CA SER A 367 -5.21 26.81 -49.16
C SER A 367 -6.42 26.16 -48.50
N ALA A 368 -7.58 26.84 -48.54
CA ALA A 368 -8.86 26.29 -48.12
C ALA A 368 -9.32 25.10 -49.00
N ASP A 369 -8.91 25.07 -50.28
CA ASP A 369 -9.30 24.03 -51.25
C ASP A 369 -8.65 22.66 -50.96
N GLN A 370 -7.73 22.60 -50.01
CA GLN A 370 -7.11 21.34 -49.57
C GLN A 370 -8.07 20.43 -48.80
N LEU A 371 -9.23 20.94 -48.37
CA LEU A 371 -10.33 20.17 -47.78
C LEU A 371 -11.61 20.33 -48.59
N SER A 372 -12.40 19.26 -48.64
CA SER A 372 -13.74 19.27 -49.23
C SER A 372 -14.70 18.44 -48.39
N LEU A 373 -15.99 18.82 -48.42
CA LEU A 373 -17.05 18.12 -47.69
C LEU A 373 -17.17 16.65 -48.16
N GLY A 374 -17.54 15.77 -47.24
CA GLY A 374 -17.78 14.35 -47.48
C GLY A 374 -16.52 13.47 -47.54
N LYS A 375 -15.31 14.06 -47.58
CA LYS A 375 -14.05 13.31 -47.58
C LYS A 375 -13.85 12.56 -46.27
N THR A 376 -13.37 11.32 -46.38
CA THR A 376 -13.05 10.51 -45.20
C THR A 376 -11.64 10.84 -44.74
N VAL A 377 -11.50 11.21 -43.47
CA VAL A 377 -10.23 11.60 -42.87
C VAL A 377 -9.91 10.76 -41.64
N VAL A 378 -8.62 10.66 -41.32
CA VAL A 378 -8.14 10.26 -40.00
C VAL A 378 -7.41 11.46 -39.40
N VAL A 379 -7.81 11.88 -38.21
CA VAL A 379 -7.21 12.99 -37.47
C VAL A 379 -6.56 12.44 -36.21
N ALA A 380 -5.32 12.86 -35.93
CA ALA A 380 -4.61 12.53 -34.69
C ALA A 380 -4.49 13.78 -33.82
N GLY A 381 -4.86 13.68 -32.55
CA GLY A 381 -4.73 14.79 -31.61
C GLY A 381 -5.30 14.47 -30.23
N LYS A 382 -5.13 15.40 -29.28
CA LYS A 382 -5.76 15.29 -27.96
C LYS A 382 -7.23 15.72 -28.06
N LEU A 383 -8.12 14.99 -27.41
CA LEU A 383 -9.56 15.27 -27.38
C LEU A 383 -9.93 16.00 -26.08
N LYS A 384 -10.87 16.94 -26.14
CA LYS A 384 -11.40 17.64 -24.96
C LYS A 384 -12.85 18.07 -25.15
N ASN A 385 -13.50 18.39 -24.03
CA ASN A 385 -14.72 19.18 -24.00
C ASN A 385 -14.32 20.62 -23.64
N TYR A 386 -14.46 21.55 -24.58
CA TYR A 386 -14.20 22.96 -24.36
C TYR A 386 -15.53 23.71 -24.24
N ASN A 387 -15.96 23.98 -23.02
CA ASN A 387 -17.20 24.72 -22.72
C ASN A 387 -18.45 24.17 -23.45
N GLY A 388 -18.56 22.85 -23.59
CA GLY A 388 -19.66 22.17 -24.28
C GLY A 388 -19.33 21.73 -25.70
N THR A 389 -18.27 22.27 -26.32
CA THR A 389 -17.80 21.85 -27.64
C THR A 389 -16.90 20.62 -27.50
N LEU A 390 -17.28 19.52 -28.15
CA LEU A 390 -16.45 18.32 -28.22
C LEU A 390 -15.48 18.48 -29.39
N GLU A 391 -14.18 18.59 -29.09
CA GLU A 391 -13.19 18.97 -30.08
C GLU A 391 -11.83 18.29 -29.89
N PHE A 392 -11.05 18.25 -30.96
CA PHE A 392 -9.60 18.13 -30.88
C PHE A 392 -8.98 19.44 -30.38
N ASN A 393 -7.93 19.34 -29.57
CA ASN A 393 -7.06 20.48 -29.27
C ASN A 393 -6.36 21.03 -30.52
N ALA A 394 -6.04 22.32 -30.46
CA ALA A 394 -5.19 22.98 -31.45
C ALA A 394 -3.87 22.21 -31.64
N GLY A 395 -3.43 22.09 -32.89
CA GLY A 395 -2.25 21.33 -33.26
C GLY A 395 -2.50 19.83 -33.52
N SER A 396 -3.76 19.40 -33.57
CA SER A 396 -4.12 18.10 -34.17
C SER A 396 -3.67 18.06 -35.64
N LYS A 397 -3.50 16.87 -36.20
CA LYS A 397 -2.95 16.68 -37.56
C LYS A 397 -3.76 15.68 -38.35
N LEU A 398 -3.98 15.98 -39.63
CA LEU A 398 -4.50 15.00 -40.57
C LEU A 398 -3.46 13.90 -40.80
N ILE A 399 -3.91 12.64 -40.76
CA ILE A 399 -3.11 11.46 -41.06
C ILE A 399 -3.41 10.96 -42.47
N SER A 400 -4.67 11.03 -42.88
CA SER A 400 -5.11 10.69 -44.23
C SER A 400 -6.36 11.48 -44.64
N ILE A 401 -6.57 11.61 -45.95
CA ILE A 401 -7.76 12.20 -46.59
C ILE A 401 -8.06 11.34 -47.81
N ASN A 402 -9.27 10.81 -47.94
CA ASN A 402 -9.71 9.94 -49.05
C ASN A 402 -11.06 10.39 -49.61
#